data_AF-A0AA42SZX1-F1
#
_entry.id   AF-A0AA42SZX1-F1
#
_cell.length_a   1.000
_cell.length_b   1.000
_cell.length_c   1.000
_cell.angle_alpha   90.00
_cell.angle_beta   90.00
_cell.angle_gamma   90.00
#
_symmetry.space_group_name_H-M   'P 1'
#
loop_
_entity.id
_entity.type
_entity.pdbx_description
1 polymer ?
#
loop_
_entity_poly.entity_id
_entity_poly.type
_entity_poly.pdbx_seq_one_letter_code
_entity_poly.pdbx_strand_id
1 'polypeptide(L)'
;MSSAYENCIITSDDLKMLQSVLDGLGYDRHTMDDEVILYNNAARKVIQLFQDGLTDPTDISEEMLFLFGVHKHERVKPWKPLPRYAIQGLPPLYR
;
A
#
# COMPACT_ATOMS: atom_id res chain seq x y z
N MET A 1 -4.92 4.53 -31.23
CA MET A 1 -3.61 4.76 -30.61
C MET A 1 -3.24 3.48 -29.88
N SER A 2 -2.19 2.80 -30.32
CA SER A 2 -1.72 1.57 -29.68
C SER A 2 -0.39 1.91 -29.03
N SER A 3 -0.38 2.20 -27.72
CA SER A 3 0.87 2.16 -26.96
C SER A 3 1.23 0.69 -26.86
N ALA A 4 2.09 0.23 -27.77
CA ALA A 4 2.73 -1.05 -27.59
C ALA A 4 3.52 -0.93 -26.29
N TYR A 5 3.02 -1.56 -25.23
CA TYR A 5 3.80 -1.80 -24.03
C TYR A 5 4.99 -2.62 -24.53
N GLU A 6 6.14 -1.97 -24.71
CA GLU A 6 7.38 -2.70 -24.88
C GLU A 6 7.51 -3.50 -23.59
N ASN A 7 7.29 -4.81 -23.70
CA ASN A 7 7.44 -5.71 -22.56
C ASN A 7 8.90 -5.61 -22.13
N CYS A 8 9.17 -4.71 -21.18
CA CYS A 8 10.50 -4.49 -20.66
C CYS A 8 10.98 -5.83 -20.09
N ILE A 9 12.01 -6.40 -20.71
CA ILE A 9 12.53 -7.71 -20.34
C ILE A 9 13.18 -7.55 -18.98
N ILE A 10 12.53 -8.07 -17.93
CA ILE A 10 13.04 -8.02 -16.57
C ILE A 10 14.18 -9.04 -16.46
N THR A 11 15.39 -8.55 -16.19
CA THR A 11 16.56 -9.39 -15.98
C THR A 11 16.61 -9.92 -14.55
N SER A 12 17.52 -10.88 -14.28
CA SER A 12 17.72 -11.38 -12.91
C SER A 12 18.22 -10.31 -11.95
N ASP A 13 18.98 -9.34 -12.45
CA ASP A 13 19.51 -8.27 -11.61
C ASP A 13 18.43 -7.23 -11.31
N ASP A 14 17.54 -6.97 -12.26
CA ASP A 14 16.33 -6.17 -12.00
C ASP A 14 15.47 -6.82 -10.92
N LEU A 15 15.22 -8.14 -11.01
CA LEU A 15 14.45 -8.84 -9.97
C LEU A 15 15.08 -8.74 -8.58
N LYS A 16 16.42 -8.79 -8.47
CA LYS A 16 17.11 -8.60 -7.19
C LYS A 16 16.94 -7.17 -6.66
N MET A 17 16.98 -6.18 -7.56
CA MET A 17 16.78 -4.78 -7.20
C MET A 17 15.33 -4.51 -6.78
N LEU A 18 14.34 -5.05 -7.48
CA LEU A 18 12.93 -4.95 -7.09
C LEU A 18 12.66 -5.65 -5.76
N GLN A 19 13.34 -6.79 -5.50
CA GLN A 19 13.28 -7.47 -4.22
C GLN A 19 13.90 -6.63 -3.10
N SER A 20 15.06 -6.00 -3.33
CA SER A 20 15.69 -5.15 -2.31
C SER A 20 14.87 -3.90 -1.99
N VAL A 21 14.12 -3.36 -2.94
CA VAL A 21 13.14 -2.28 -2.70
C VAL A 21 12.03 -2.77 -1.77
N LEU A 22 11.45 -3.94 -2.02
CA LEU A 22 10.42 -4.51 -1.15
C LEU A 22 10.94 -4.76 0.28
N ASP A 23 12.13 -5.36 0.39
CA ASP A 23 12.78 -5.63 1.68
C ASP A 23 13.06 -4.32 2.44
N GLY A 24 13.55 -3.28 1.74
CA GLY A 24 13.82 -1.95 2.32
C GLY A 24 12.56 -1.24 2.83
N LEU A 25 11.39 -1.56 2.26
CA LEU A 25 10.09 -1.06 2.69
C LEU A 25 9.43 -1.92 3.78
N GLY A 26 10.06 -3.03 4.18
CA GLY A 26 9.57 -3.92 5.22
C GLY A 26 8.59 -4.99 4.74
N TYR A 27 8.48 -5.22 3.42
CA TYR A 27 7.73 -6.34 2.87
C TYR A 27 8.60 -7.60 2.90
N ASP A 28 8.39 -8.46 3.89
CA ASP A 28 9.05 -9.77 3.97
C ASP A 28 8.13 -10.87 3.40
N ARG A 29 8.72 -11.79 2.64
CA ARG A 29 8.04 -12.96 2.06
C ARG A 29 7.74 -14.04 3.12
N HIS A 30 8.42 -14.02 4.25
CA HIS A 30 8.32 -15.05 5.29
C HIS A 30 7.25 -14.77 6.35
N THR A 31 6.43 -13.74 6.16
CA THR A 31 5.43 -13.32 7.13
C THR A 31 4.12 -14.11 7.02
N MET A 32 3.27 -13.94 8.04
CA MET A 32 2.03 -14.70 8.27
C MET A 32 1.08 -14.65 7.05
N ASP A 33 0.15 -15.61 6.93
CA ASP A 33 -0.76 -15.77 5.78
C ASP A 33 -1.49 -14.48 5.36
N ASP A 34 -1.89 -13.63 6.31
CA ASP A 34 -2.56 -12.35 6.03
C ASP A 34 -1.64 -11.31 5.36
N GLU A 35 -0.33 -11.41 5.59
CA GLU A 35 0.70 -10.51 5.03
C GLU A 35 1.16 -10.96 3.63
N VAL A 36 0.94 -12.22 3.27
CA VAL A 36 1.24 -12.75 1.93
C VAL A 36 0.46 -12.01 0.84
N ILE A 37 -0.79 -11.65 1.12
CA ILE A 37 -1.62 -10.88 0.16
C ILE A 37 -1.04 -9.47 -0.04
N LEU A 38 -0.60 -8.81 1.04
CA LEU A 38 0.01 -7.49 0.98
C LEU A 38 1.35 -7.54 0.22
N TYR A 39 2.19 -8.53 0.52
CA TYR A 39 3.44 -8.77 -0.18
C TYR A 39 3.21 -8.98 -1.68
N ASN A 40 2.28 -9.85 -2.07
CA ASN A 40 1.97 -10.12 -3.48
C ASN A 40 1.47 -8.88 -4.21
N ASN A 41 0.65 -8.04 -3.57
CA ASN A 41 0.18 -6.79 -4.12
C ASN A 41 1.31 -5.77 -4.30
N ALA A 42 2.18 -5.63 -3.30
CA ALA A 42 3.34 -4.75 -3.38
C ALA A 42 4.30 -5.22 -4.49
N ALA A 43 4.63 -6.51 -4.54
CA ALA A 43 5.50 -7.08 -5.57
C ALA A 43 4.95 -6.86 -6.99
N ARG A 44 3.64 -7.09 -7.18
CA ARG A 44 3.00 -6.81 -8.47
C ARG A 44 3.09 -5.33 -8.84
N LYS A 45 2.96 -4.43 -7.86
CA LYS A 45 3.00 -2.99 -8.11
C LYS A 45 4.41 -2.50 -8.45
N VAL A 46 5.44 -2.98 -7.76
CA VAL A 46 6.84 -2.70 -8.07
C VAL A 46 7.19 -3.12 -9.50
N ILE A 47 6.78 -4.33 -9.89
CA ILE A 47 7.00 -4.84 -11.26
C ILE A 47 6.30 -3.94 -12.30
N GLN A 48 5.07 -3.50 -12.01
CA GLN A 48 4.35 -2.60 -12.89
C GLN A 48 5.06 -1.25 -13.04
N LEU A 49 5.49 -0.62 -11.94
CA LEU A 49 6.21 0.66 -11.98
C LEU A 49 7.49 0.56 -12.81
N PHE A 50 8.22 -0.55 -12.65
CA PHE A 50 9.41 -0.82 -13.44
C PHE A 50 9.11 -0.96 -14.93
N GLN A 51 8.05 -1.68 -15.29
CA GLN A 51 7.60 -1.83 -16.67
C GLN A 51 7.06 -0.52 -17.27
N ASP A 52 6.50 0.36 -16.45
CA ASP A 52 6.04 1.70 -16.85
C ASP A 52 7.21 2.69 -17.06
N GLY A 53 8.46 2.26 -16.78
CA GLY A 53 9.68 3.00 -17.07
C GLY A 53 10.37 3.61 -15.83
N LEU A 54 9.84 3.36 -14.63
CA LEU A 54 10.46 3.80 -13.38
C LEU A 54 11.53 2.78 -12.96
N THR A 55 12.77 2.99 -13.39
CA THR A 55 13.86 2.02 -13.24
C THR A 55 14.80 2.30 -12.07
N ASP A 56 14.77 3.51 -11.52
CA ASP A 56 15.59 3.86 -10.36
C ASP A 56 14.97 3.31 -9.07
N PRO A 57 15.73 2.54 -8.26
CA PRO A 57 15.20 1.94 -7.04
C PRO A 57 14.72 2.98 -6.02
N THR A 58 15.32 4.17 -5.98
CA THR A 58 14.93 5.25 -5.07
C THR A 58 13.57 5.79 -5.47
N ASP A 59 13.39 6.10 -6.75
CA ASP A 59 12.12 6.59 -7.29
C ASP A 59 11.00 5.56 -7.10
N ILE A 60 11.28 4.28 -7.36
CA ILE A 60 10.32 3.19 -7.10
C ILE A 60 9.95 3.15 -5.62
N SER A 61 10.93 3.29 -4.71
CA SER A 61 10.66 3.27 -3.27
C SER A 61 9.81 4.46 -2.81
N GLU A 62 10.05 5.65 -3.35
CA GLU A 62 9.26 6.85 -3.05
C GLU A 62 7.83 6.71 -3.58
N GLU A 63 7.65 6.21 -4.80
CA GLU A 63 6.34 5.97 -5.38
C GLU A 63 5.58 4.87 -4.62
N MET A 64 6.27 3.80 -4.20
CA MET A 64 5.69 2.77 -3.34
C MET A 64 5.30 3.35 -1.97
N LEU A 65 6.12 4.22 -1.37
CA LEU A 65 5.76 4.96 -0.15
C LEU A 65 4.62 5.95 -0.39
N PHE A 66 4.45 6.51 -1.58
CA PHE A 66 3.30 7.35 -1.88
C PHE A 66 2.01 6.51 -2.02
N LEU A 67 2.07 5.43 -2.79
CA LEU A 67 0.93 4.56 -3.10
C LEU A 67 0.48 3.74 -1.89
N PHE A 68 1.43 3.20 -1.12
CA PHE A 68 1.17 2.36 0.04
C PHE A 68 1.34 3.12 1.36
N GLY A 69 2.19 4.13 1.43
CA GLY A 69 2.53 4.88 2.65
C GLY A 69 1.64 6.08 2.98
N VAL A 70 0.35 6.04 2.61
CA VAL A 70 -0.71 6.57 3.49
C VAL A 70 -1.40 5.45 4.27
N HIS A 71 -0.75 4.30 4.41
CA HIS A 71 -0.98 3.43 5.55
C HIS A 71 -0.25 3.97 6.78
N LYS A 72 -0.54 5.22 7.15
CA LYS A 72 -0.94 5.43 8.53
C LYS A 72 -2.11 4.48 8.75
N HIS A 73 -1.80 3.27 9.22
CA HIS A 73 -2.72 2.54 10.06
C HIS A 73 -2.91 3.31 11.38
N GLU A 74 -3.16 4.63 11.31
CA GLU A 74 -4.24 5.16 12.12
C GLU A 74 -5.48 4.48 11.56
N ARG A 75 -5.67 3.20 11.95
CA ARG A 75 -6.96 2.54 11.94
C ARG A 75 -7.90 3.63 12.36
N VAL A 76 -8.73 4.12 11.44
CA VAL A 76 -9.75 5.10 11.80
C VAL A 76 -10.40 4.48 13.01
N LYS A 77 -10.12 5.01 14.20
CA LYS A 77 -10.56 4.36 15.44
C LYS A 77 -12.04 4.14 15.20
N PRO A 78 -12.56 2.90 15.35
CA PRO A 78 -13.93 2.58 15.00
C PRO A 78 -14.78 3.70 15.57
N TRP A 79 -15.41 4.45 14.66
CA TRP A 79 -16.01 5.73 14.95
C TRP A 79 -16.99 5.44 16.08
N LYS A 80 -16.67 5.87 17.31
CA LYS A 80 -17.58 5.65 18.43
C LYS A 80 -18.86 6.35 18.02
N PRO A 81 -20.00 5.65 17.89
CA PRO A 81 -21.23 6.31 17.49
C PRO A 81 -21.45 7.44 18.47
N LEU A 82 -21.64 8.66 17.94
CA LEU A 82 -21.97 9.80 18.76
C LEU A 82 -23.15 9.38 19.66
N PRO A 83 -23.07 9.64 20.97
CA PRO A 83 -24.13 9.24 21.87
C PRO A 83 -25.45 9.86 21.41
N ARG A 84 -26.56 9.12 21.52
CA ARG A 84 -27.87 9.49 20.94
C ARG A 84 -28.32 10.92 21.27
N TYR A 85 -27.94 11.44 22.44
CA TYR A 85 -28.23 12.81 22.86
C TYR A 85 -27.57 13.89 21.98
N ALA A 86 -26.49 13.57 21.25
CA ALA A 86 -25.85 14.49 20.31
C ALA A 86 -26.69 14.72 19.04
N ILE A 87 -27.61 13.80 18.71
CA ILE A 87 -28.51 13.90 17.56
C ILE A 87 -29.91 14.33 18.02
N GLN A 88 -30.39 13.75 19.12
CA GLN A 88 -31.78 13.87 19.58
C GLN A 88 -32.01 14.93 20.66
N GLY A 89 -30.94 15.57 21.14
CA GLY A 89 -30.99 16.47 22.30
C GLY A 89 -30.96 15.73 23.64
N LEU A 90 -30.80 16.48 24.73
CA LEU A 90 -30.82 15.95 26.08
C LEU A 90 -32.22 15.41 26.42
N PRO A 91 -32.33 14.21 27.03
CA PRO A 91 -33.63 13.73 27.50
C PRO A 91 -34.16 14.65 28.60
N PRO A 92 -35.48 14.88 28.68
CA PRO A 92 -36.08 15.61 29.77
C PRO A 92 -35.78 14.90 31.09
N LEU A 93 -35.11 15.60 32.01
CA LEU A 93 -34.94 15.16 33.39
C LEU A 93 -36.30 15.19 34.07
N TYR A 94 -37.03 14.07 34.04
CA TYR A 94 -38.19 13.91 34.91
C TYR A 94 -37.69 13.65 36.34
N ARG A 95 -37.89 14.65 37.21
CA ARG A 95 -37.82 14.53 38.66
C ARG A 95 -39.20 14.14 39.19
#